data_AF-A0A8S9NI11-F1
#
_entry.id   AF-A0A8S9NI11-F1
#
_cell.length_a   1.000
_cell.length_b   1.000
_cell.length_c   1.000
_cell.angle_alpha   90.00
_cell.angle_beta   90.00
_cell.angle_gamma   90.00
#
_symmetry.space_group_name_H-M   'P 1'
#
loop_
_entity.id
_entity.type
_entity.pdbx_description
1 polymer ?
#
loop_
_entity_poly.entity_id
_entity_poly.type
_entity_poly.pdbx_seq_one_letter_code
_entity_poly.pdbx_strand_id
1 'polypeptide(L)'
;MIAHLFNAPLGETETAVGVGTVGSSEAIMLAGLAFKRKWQNKRKAEGKPFDKPNIVTGANVQVCWEKFARYFEVELKEVKLSEGYYVMDPEKAVEMVDENTICVAAILGSTLNGEFEDVKLLNDLLVIKNKETGFESSHSSILPTYPTGPRGEPGYRNVMENCRENMVVLREGLEKTGRFNIVSKDEGVPLVAFSLKDSSSHTEFEISDMLRRYGWIVPAYTMPPNAQHITVLRVVIREDFSRTLAERLVIDIEKVMRELDELPSRVIHKISLGEEKSEANGDNLMVTVKKSDMEKQREVINGWKKFVSDRKKTNGIC
;
A
#
# COMPACT_ATOMS: atom_id res chain seq x y z
N MET A 1 -21.96 -19.19 4.26
CA MET A 1 -21.94 -18.00 5.16
C MET A 1 -21.29 -16.80 4.50
N ILE A 2 -19.96 -16.77 4.26
CA ILE A 2 -19.28 -15.60 3.64
C ILE A 2 -19.88 -15.21 2.29
N ALA A 3 -20.23 -16.19 1.44
CA ALA A 3 -20.89 -15.91 0.17
C ALA A 3 -22.22 -15.14 0.33
N HIS A 4 -23.07 -15.52 1.30
CA HIS A 4 -24.29 -14.77 1.61
C HIS A 4 -24.00 -13.39 2.20
N LEU A 5 -22.96 -13.27 3.04
CA LEU A 5 -22.52 -11.97 3.56
C LEU A 5 -22.10 -11.01 2.43
N PHE A 6 -21.52 -11.54 1.36
CA PHE A 6 -21.18 -10.78 0.15
C PHE A 6 -22.30 -10.75 -0.90
N ASN A 7 -23.53 -11.12 -0.51
CA ASN A 7 -24.71 -11.10 -1.39
C ASN A 7 -24.51 -11.87 -2.70
N ALA A 8 -23.78 -12.99 -2.65
CA ALA A 8 -23.64 -13.87 -3.81
C ALA A 8 -25.03 -14.35 -4.27
N PRO A 9 -25.28 -14.43 -5.59
CA PRO A 9 -26.58 -14.83 -6.15
C PRO A 9 -26.79 -16.33 -5.98
N LEU A 10 -27.17 -16.74 -4.76
CA LEU A 10 -27.34 -18.13 -4.35
C LEU A 10 -28.71 -18.30 -3.68
N GLY A 11 -29.39 -19.40 -3.97
CA GLY A 11 -30.56 -19.83 -3.18
C GLY A 11 -30.17 -20.18 -1.73
N GLU A 12 -31.13 -20.22 -0.81
CA GLU A 12 -30.87 -20.47 0.62
C GLU A 12 -30.15 -21.81 0.90
N THR A 13 -30.40 -22.82 0.07
CA THR A 13 -29.81 -24.16 0.19
C THR A 13 -28.71 -24.42 -0.84
N GLU A 14 -28.40 -23.44 -1.69
CA GLU A 14 -27.43 -23.60 -2.76
C GLU A 14 -26.00 -23.57 -2.19
N THR A 15 -25.17 -24.51 -2.62
CA THR A 15 -23.78 -24.57 -2.18
C THR A 15 -22.98 -23.48 -2.88
N ALA A 16 -22.44 -22.55 -2.09
CA ALA A 16 -21.55 -21.51 -2.60
C ALA A 16 -20.27 -22.09 -3.23
N VAL A 17 -19.79 -21.45 -4.29
CA VAL A 17 -18.47 -21.74 -4.88
C VAL A 17 -17.41 -20.88 -4.21
N GLY A 18 -16.46 -21.53 -3.52
CA GLY A 18 -15.36 -20.85 -2.86
C GLY A 18 -14.46 -21.85 -2.12
N VAL A 19 -13.29 -21.39 -1.68
CA VAL A 19 -12.32 -22.21 -0.94
C VAL A 19 -11.69 -21.41 0.19
N GLY A 20 -11.35 -22.10 1.29
CA GLY A 20 -10.48 -21.56 2.32
C GLY A 20 -9.03 -21.53 1.84
N THR A 21 -8.27 -20.50 2.23
CA THR A 21 -6.85 -20.33 1.90
C THR A 21 -6.08 -19.93 3.14
N VAL A 22 -4.75 -19.99 3.09
CA VAL A 22 -3.87 -19.54 4.18
C VAL A 22 -4.02 -18.04 4.42
N GLY A 23 -4.29 -17.26 3.38
CA GLY A 23 -4.55 -15.83 3.46
C GLY A 23 -4.79 -15.20 2.09
N SER A 24 -5.06 -13.88 2.07
CA SER A 24 -5.47 -13.18 0.84
C SER A 24 -4.48 -13.30 -0.31
N SER A 25 -3.18 -13.48 -0.04
CA SER A 25 -2.19 -13.68 -1.12
C SER A 25 -2.47 -14.94 -1.95
N GLU A 26 -2.80 -16.06 -1.29
CA GLU A 26 -3.16 -17.30 -1.99
C GLU A 26 -4.54 -17.15 -2.68
N ALA A 27 -5.52 -16.55 -2.00
CA ALA A 27 -6.83 -16.30 -2.59
C ALA A 27 -6.76 -15.44 -3.86
N ILE A 28 -5.94 -14.39 -3.85
CA ILE A 28 -5.70 -13.50 -5.00
C ILE A 28 -5.06 -14.26 -6.15
N MET A 29 -4.07 -15.11 -5.87
CA MET A 29 -3.44 -15.92 -6.92
C MET A 29 -4.43 -16.90 -7.55
N LEU A 30 -5.28 -17.56 -6.75
CA LEU A 30 -6.34 -18.44 -7.26
C LEU A 30 -7.39 -17.68 -8.07
N ALA A 31 -7.83 -16.51 -7.61
CA ALA A 31 -8.76 -15.66 -8.34
C ALA A 31 -8.15 -15.17 -9.66
N GLY A 32 -6.91 -14.67 -9.65
CA GLY A 32 -6.20 -14.24 -10.84
C GLY A 32 -5.98 -15.37 -11.85
N LEU A 33 -5.69 -16.59 -11.39
CA LEU A 33 -5.62 -17.78 -12.24
C LEU A 33 -6.97 -18.11 -12.89
N ALA A 34 -8.06 -18.00 -12.14
CA ALA A 34 -9.41 -18.20 -12.67
C ALA A 34 -9.74 -17.16 -13.75
N PHE A 35 -9.44 -15.87 -13.51
CA PHE A 35 -9.62 -14.81 -14.51
C PHE A 35 -8.78 -15.05 -15.76
N LYS A 36 -7.47 -15.32 -15.60
CA LYS A 36 -6.56 -15.61 -16.71
C LYS A 36 -7.07 -16.80 -17.53
N ARG A 37 -7.50 -17.89 -16.89
CA ARG A 37 -7.99 -19.08 -17.59
C ARG A 37 -9.31 -18.82 -18.32
N LYS A 38 -10.25 -18.13 -17.68
CA LYS A 38 -11.54 -17.76 -18.30
C LYS A 38 -11.32 -16.88 -19.54
N TRP A 39 -10.47 -15.87 -19.42
CA TRP A 39 -10.08 -15.00 -20.54
C TRP A 39 -9.40 -15.79 -21.66
N GLN A 40 -8.43 -16.65 -21.36
CA GLN A 40 -7.76 -17.49 -22.37
C GLN A 40 -8.74 -18.39 -23.13
N ASN A 41 -9.67 -19.03 -22.43
CA ASN A 41 -10.66 -19.91 -23.05
C ASN A 41 -11.59 -19.12 -24.00
N LYS A 42 -12.03 -17.93 -23.58
CA LYS A 42 -12.82 -17.02 -24.42
C LYS A 42 -12.05 -16.61 -25.68
N ARG A 43 -10.82 -16.14 -25.53
CA ARG A 43 -9.96 -15.72 -26.66
C ARG A 43 -9.72 -16.87 -27.65
N LYS A 44 -9.47 -18.08 -27.15
CA LYS A 44 -9.33 -19.29 -27.99
C LYS A 44 -10.60 -19.63 -28.76
N ALA A 45 -11.77 -19.56 -28.12
CA ALA A 45 -13.05 -19.79 -28.78
C ALA A 45 -13.33 -18.76 -29.90
N GLU A 46 -12.84 -17.53 -29.72
CA GLU A 46 -12.94 -16.45 -30.71
C GLU A 46 -11.80 -16.46 -31.76
N GLY A 47 -10.85 -17.40 -31.68
CA GLY A 47 -9.68 -17.46 -32.58
C GLY A 47 -8.70 -16.30 -32.41
N LYS A 48 -8.72 -15.60 -31.27
CA LYS A 48 -7.88 -14.42 -30.98
C LYS A 48 -6.60 -14.79 -30.20
N PRO A 49 -5.53 -13.97 -30.27
CA PRO A 49 -4.33 -14.15 -29.46
C PRO A 49 -4.63 -14.12 -27.95
N PHE A 50 -3.91 -14.94 -27.17
CA PHE A 50 -4.13 -15.14 -25.72
C PHE A 50 -2.82 -15.18 -24.91
N ASP A 51 -1.74 -14.67 -25.47
CA ASP A 51 -0.38 -14.59 -24.92
C ASP A 51 -0.13 -13.28 -24.12
N LYS A 52 -0.99 -12.28 -24.37
CA LYS A 52 -1.02 -10.88 -23.91
C LYS A 52 -1.68 -10.44 -22.59
N PRO A 53 -1.96 -11.25 -21.54
CA PRO A 53 -2.91 -10.84 -20.51
C PRO A 53 -2.41 -9.66 -19.68
N ASN A 54 -3.31 -8.73 -19.33
CA ASN A 54 -3.05 -7.67 -18.35
C ASN A 54 -4.14 -7.61 -17.26
N ILE A 55 -3.83 -6.96 -16.15
CA ILE A 55 -4.77 -6.63 -15.07
C ILE A 55 -4.65 -5.13 -14.76
N VAL A 56 -5.78 -4.49 -14.41
CA VAL A 56 -5.81 -3.08 -14.02
C VAL A 56 -6.06 -2.95 -12.52
N THR A 57 -5.22 -2.19 -11.83
CA THR A 57 -5.33 -1.89 -10.38
C THR A 57 -4.94 -0.43 -10.11
N GLY A 58 -5.18 0.06 -8.89
CA GLY A 58 -4.52 1.30 -8.43
C GLY A 58 -3.05 1.06 -8.06
N ALA A 59 -2.23 2.12 -8.04
CA ALA A 59 -0.84 2.05 -7.56
C ALA A 59 -0.73 1.89 -6.03
N ASN A 60 -1.86 1.91 -5.32
CA ASN A 60 -2.02 1.53 -3.90
C ASN A 60 -2.16 0.01 -3.70
N VAL A 61 -1.95 -0.79 -4.75
CA VAL A 61 -2.09 -2.24 -4.71
C VAL A 61 -1.14 -2.90 -3.72
N GLN A 62 -1.61 -3.97 -3.08
CA GLN A 62 -0.77 -4.77 -2.19
C GLN A 62 0.16 -5.68 -3.03
N VAL A 63 1.41 -5.85 -2.58
CA VAL A 63 2.50 -6.59 -3.26
C VAL A 63 2.13 -8.00 -3.79
N CYS A 64 1.09 -8.64 -3.28
CA CYS A 64 0.61 -9.94 -3.76
C CYS A 64 0.12 -9.88 -5.21
N TRP A 65 -0.40 -8.74 -5.67
CA TRP A 65 -0.77 -8.54 -7.07
C TRP A 65 0.45 -8.40 -7.97
N GLU A 66 1.51 -7.73 -7.52
CA GLU A 66 2.80 -7.73 -8.22
C GLU A 66 3.39 -9.14 -8.32
N LYS A 67 3.30 -9.92 -7.23
CA LYS A 67 3.72 -11.33 -7.23
C LYS A 67 2.90 -12.15 -8.22
N PHE A 68 1.58 -11.98 -8.23
CA PHE A 68 0.71 -12.64 -9.20
C PHE A 68 1.11 -12.27 -10.64
N ALA A 69 1.22 -10.98 -10.94
CA ALA A 69 1.61 -10.46 -12.25
C ALA A 69 2.94 -11.05 -12.72
N ARG A 70 3.95 -11.04 -11.84
CA ARG A 70 5.28 -11.56 -12.14
C ARG A 70 5.33 -13.07 -12.31
N TYR A 71 4.70 -13.83 -11.40
CA TYR A 71 4.81 -15.30 -11.39
C TYR A 71 3.95 -15.95 -12.45
N PHE A 72 2.83 -15.32 -12.81
CA PHE A 72 1.88 -15.84 -13.78
C PHE A 72 1.91 -15.09 -15.09
N GLU A 73 2.94 -14.29 -15.38
CA GLU A 73 3.12 -13.61 -16.67
C GLU A 73 1.85 -12.85 -17.09
N VAL A 74 1.49 -11.86 -16.28
CA VAL A 74 0.39 -10.92 -16.53
C VAL A 74 0.97 -9.53 -16.38
N GLU A 75 0.71 -8.66 -17.35
CA GLU A 75 1.08 -7.25 -17.25
C GLU A 75 0.24 -6.54 -16.17
N LEU A 76 0.88 -5.79 -15.28
CA LEU A 76 0.20 -5.01 -14.25
C LEU A 76 0.10 -3.56 -14.71
N LYS A 77 -1.12 -3.11 -15.01
CA LYS A 77 -1.43 -1.72 -15.34
C LYS A 77 -1.91 -0.97 -14.10
N GLU A 78 -1.09 -0.06 -13.61
CA GLU A 78 -1.35 0.68 -12.37
C GLU A 78 -1.87 2.09 -12.65
N VAL A 79 -3.07 2.40 -12.14
CA VAL A 79 -3.59 3.76 -12.07
C VAL A 79 -2.79 4.53 -11.03
N LYS A 80 -2.01 5.50 -11.51
CA LYS A 80 -1.16 6.34 -10.66
C LYS A 80 -1.99 7.16 -9.68
N LEU A 81 -1.50 7.26 -8.44
CA LEU A 81 -2.11 8.10 -7.40
C LEU A 81 -1.86 9.58 -7.69
N SER A 82 -2.62 10.44 -7.03
CA SER A 82 -2.47 11.90 -7.07
C SER A 82 -2.49 12.45 -5.65
N GLU A 83 -1.90 13.61 -5.43
CA GLU A 83 -1.94 14.27 -4.11
C GLU A 83 -3.40 14.53 -3.69
N GLY A 84 -3.74 14.16 -2.45
CA GLY A 84 -5.11 14.23 -1.95
C GLY A 84 -6.05 13.11 -2.42
N TYR A 85 -5.60 12.23 -3.33
CA TYR A 85 -6.36 11.09 -3.87
C TYR A 85 -5.50 9.82 -3.94
N TYR A 86 -5.55 9.02 -2.86
CA TYR A 86 -4.64 7.88 -2.62
C TYR A 86 -5.25 6.51 -2.89
N VAL A 87 -6.33 6.47 -3.66
CA VAL A 87 -7.02 5.26 -4.11
C VAL A 87 -7.12 5.23 -5.63
N MET A 88 -7.54 4.09 -6.21
CA MET A 88 -7.74 3.99 -7.65
C MET A 88 -8.89 4.89 -8.13
N ASP A 89 -8.60 5.75 -9.10
CA ASP A 89 -9.60 6.53 -9.82
C ASP A 89 -10.38 5.61 -10.79
N PRO A 90 -11.71 5.44 -10.62
CA PRO A 90 -12.50 4.54 -11.46
C PRO A 90 -12.49 4.90 -12.95
N GLU A 91 -12.46 6.19 -13.31
CA GLU A 91 -12.48 6.61 -14.72
C GLU A 91 -11.18 6.23 -15.41
N LYS A 92 -10.04 6.56 -14.79
CA LYS A 92 -8.71 6.19 -15.30
C LYS A 92 -8.51 4.69 -15.35
N ALA A 93 -9.04 3.94 -14.37
CA ALA A 93 -9.01 2.49 -14.40
C ALA A 93 -9.74 1.96 -15.64
N VAL A 94 -10.95 2.47 -15.89
CA VAL A 94 -11.75 2.07 -17.05
C VAL A 94 -11.07 2.45 -18.36
N GLU A 95 -10.40 3.60 -18.45
CA GLU A 95 -9.61 3.99 -19.64
C GLU A 95 -8.51 2.97 -19.98
N MET A 96 -7.82 2.42 -18.97
CA MET A 96 -6.72 1.46 -19.16
C MET A 96 -7.15 0.06 -19.60
N VAL A 97 -8.44 -0.27 -19.52
CA VAL A 97 -9.00 -1.57 -19.91
C VAL A 97 -8.94 -1.76 -21.42
N ASP A 98 -8.43 -2.90 -21.88
CA ASP A 98 -8.41 -3.32 -23.28
C ASP A 98 -8.88 -4.77 -23.44
N GLU A 99 -8.83 -5.32 -24.66
CA GLU A 99 -9.28 -6.68 -24.96
C GLU A 99 -8.45 -7.79 -24.29
N ASN A 100 -7.27 -7.44 -23.76
CA ASN A 100 -6.38 -8.34 -23.06
C ASN A 100 -6.48 -8.21 -21.53
N THR A 101 -7.31 -7.29 -21.02
CA THR A 101 -7.59 -7.14 -19.60
C THR A 101 -8.39 -8.34 -19.08
N ILE A 102 -7.83 -9.06 -18.10
CA ILE A 102 -8.44 -10.25 -17.52
C ILE A 102 -9.41 -9.91 -16.37
N CYS A 103 -9.15 -8.80 -15.67
CA CYS A 103 -10.05 -8.20 -14.68
C CYS A 103 -9.55 -6.80 -14.27
N VAL A 104 -10.40 -6.06 -13.54
CA VAL A 104 -10.03 -4.85 -12.80
C VAL A 104 -10.15 -5.16 -11.31
N ALA A 105 -9.07 -5.01 -10.55
CA ALA A 105 -9.05 -5.35 -9.14
C ALA A 105 -9.19 -4.08 -8.28
N ALA A 106 -10.33 -3.95 -7.61
CA ALA A 106 -10.60 -2.86 -6.70
C ALA A 106 -10.32 -3.25 -5.24
N ILE A 107 -9.94 -2.27 -4.43
CA ILE A 107 -9.45 -2.46 -3.07
C ILE A 107 -10.45 -1.86 -2.08
N LEU A 108 -11.18 -2.73 -1.38
CA LEU A 108 -11.97 -2.34 -0.21
C LEU A 108 -11.09 -2.34 1.04
N GLY A 109 -10.33 -1.25 1.19
CA GLY A 109 -9.49 -1.00 2.36
C GLY A 109 -8.04 -0.89 1.95
N SER A 110 -7.69 0.27 1.39
CA SER A 110 -6.32 0.59 0.99
C SER A 110 -5.38 0.42 2.17
N THR A 111 -4.28 -0.30 1.96
CA THR A 111 -3.27 -0.45 3.02
C THR A 111 -2.59 0.87 3.36
N LEU A 112 -2.69 1.88 2.50
CA LEU A 112 -2.02 3.18 2.70
C LEU A 112 -2.78 4.09 3.66
N ASN A 113 -4.09 4.23 3.49
CA ASN A 113 -4.89 5.21 4.24
C ASN A 113 -6.23 4.64 4.74
N GLY A 114 -6.51 3.35 4.52
CA GLY A 114 -7.72 2.67 4.98
C GLY A 114 -8.96 2.94 4.13
N GLU A 115 -8.85 3.76 3.09
CA GLU A 115 -9.98 4.18 2.27
C GLU A 115 -10.51 3.03 1.40
N PHE A 116 -11.82 3.03 1.18
CA PHE A 116 -12.50 2.11 0.28
C PHE A 116 -12.55 2.71 -1.12
N GLU A 117 -12.12 1.95 -2.13
CA GLU A 117 -12.35 2.34 -3.52
C GLU A 117 -13.83 2.29 -3.88
N ASP A 118 -14.27 3.19 -4.76
CA ASP A 118 -15.66 3.24 -5.24
C ASP A 118 -15.93 2.12 -6.26
N VAL A 119 -16.16 0.92 -5.72
CA VAL A 119 -16.45 -0.26 -6.55
C VAL A 119 -17.77 -0.12 -7.31
N LYS A 120 -18.72 0.65 -6.77
CA LYS A 120 -20.01 0.85 -7.44
C LYS A 120 -19.82 1.68 -8.71
N LEU A 121 -19.15 2.83 -8.60
CA LEU A 121 -18.85 3.68 -9.75
C LEU A 121 -18.00 2.90 -10.77
N LEU A 122 -16.97 2.19 -10.31
CA LEU A 122 -16.16 1.35 -11.19
C LEU A 122 -17.00 0.32 -11.95
N ASN A 123 -17.90 -0.39 -11.26
CA ASN A 123 -18.80 -1.35 -11.89
C ASN A 123 -19.69 -0.67 -12.95
N ASP A 124 -20.31 0.46 -12.60
CA ASP A 124 -21.26 1.15 -13.48
C ASP A 124 -20.56 1.61 -14.77
N LEU A 125 -19.32 2.13 -14.67
CA LEU A 125 -18.50 2.52 -15.82
C LEU A 125 -18.04 1.31 -16.67
N LEU A 126 -17.63 0.21 -16.03
CA LEU A 126 -17.25 -1.01 -16.74
C LEU A 126 -18.43 -1.63 -17.49
N VAL A 127 -19.65 -1.59 -16.94
CA VAL A 127 -20.86 -2.06 -17.63
C VAL A 127 -21.12 -1.25 -18.90
N ILE A 128 -20.92 0.06 -18.87
CA ILE A 128 -21.04 0.94 -20.05
C ILE A 128 -19.98 0.55 -21.08
N LYS A 129 -18.70 0.51 -20.68
CA LYS A 129 -17.59 0.15 -21.59
C LYS A 129 -17.76 -1.25 -22.20
N ASN A 130 -18.27 -2.23 -21.44
CA ASN A 130 -18.49 -3.58 -21.93
C ASN A 130 -19.59 -3.63 -23.00
N LYS A 131 -20.62 -2.77 -22.92
CA LYS A 131 -21.67 -2.66 -23.96
C LYS A 131 -21.12 -2.06 -25.25
N GLU A 132 -20.21 -1.11 -25.14
CA GLU A 132 -19.59 -0.43 -26.31
C GLU A 132 -18.55 -1.31 -27.01
N THR A 133 -17.73 -2.03 -26.24
CA THR A 133 -16.58 -2.78 -26.75
C THR A 133 -16.85 -4.28 -26.97
N GLY A 134 -17.86 -4.84 -26.31
CA GLY A 134 -18.10 -6.28 -26.25
C GLY A 134 -17.12 -7.04 -25.33
N PHE A 135 -16.29 -6.34 -24.55
CA PHE A 135 -15.31 -6.95 -23.66
C PHE A 135 -15.97 -7.45 -22.35
N GLU A 136 -16.70 -8.57 -22.35
CA GLU A 136 -17.29 -9.10 -21.09
C GLU A 136 -16.26 -9.53 -20.02
N SER A 137 -14.96 -9.33 -20.22
CA SER A 137 -13.87 -9.78 -19.33
C SER A 137 -13.70 -8.90 -18.09
N SER A 138 -14.28 -7.69 -18.08
CA SER A 138 -13.98 -6.67 -17.06
C SER A 138 -14.99 -6.71 -15.92
N HIS A 139 -14.93 -7.74 -15.07
CA HIS A 139 -15.70 -7.76 -13.82
C HIS A 139 -14.84 -7.15 -12.70
N SER A 140 -15.39 -6.21 -11.94
CA SER A 140 -14.75 -5.74 -10.71
C SER A 140 -14.77 -6.86 -9.68
N SER A 141 -13.60 -7.18 -9.12
CA SER A 141 -13.48 -8.25 -8.12
C SER A 141 -13.07 -7.66 -6.79
N ILE A 142 -13.91 -7.87 -5.79
CA ILE A 142 -13.68 -7.45 -4.42
C ILE A 142 -13.20 -8.68 -3.64
N LEU A 143 -12.06 -8.58 -2.95
CA LEU A 143 -11.61 -9.61 -2.02
C LEU A 143 -11.43 -9.01 -0.62
N PRO A 144 -12.51 -8.94 0.19
CA PRO A 144 -12.39 -8.56 1.59
C PRO A 144 -11.92 -9.76 2.42
N THR A 145 -10.97 -9.54 3.31
CA THR A 145 -10.64 -10.50 4.38
C THR A 145 -11.53 -10.24 5.59
N TYR A 146 -12.53 -11.10 5.82
CA TYR A 146 -13.27 -11.13 7.08
C TYR A 146 -12.96 -12.44 7.82
N PRO A 147 -12.44 -12.40 9.06
CA PRO A 147 -12.45 -13.58 9.90
C PRO A 147 -13.90 -13.86 10.32
N THR A 148 -14.42 -15.06 10.05
CA THR A 148 -15.71 -15.54 10.57
C THR A 148 -15.50 -16.20 11.93
N GLY A 149 -15.89 -15.52 12.99
CA GLY A 149 -15.77 -15.92 14.38
C GLY A 149 -17.13 -16.26 14.99
N PRO A 150 -17.13 -16.79 16.22
CA PRO A 150 -18.31 -17.42 16.83
C PRO A 150 -19.44 -16.45 17.24
N ARG A 151 -19.29 -15.15 17.02
CA ARG A 151 -20.10 -14.10 17.66
C ARG A 151 -21.38 -13.69 16.90
N GLY A 152 -21.60 -14.21 15.69
CA GLY A 152 -22.73 -13.82 14.84
C GLY A 152 -22.67 -12.35 14.40
N GLU A 153 -23.61 -11.92 13.56
CA GLU A 153 -23.64 -10.55 13.02
C GLU A 153 -23.66 -9.45 14.10
N PRO A 154 -24.45 -9.54 15.19
CA PRO A 154 -24.48 -8.50 16.22
C PRO A 154 -23.14 -8.35 16.95
N GLY A 155 -22.46 -9.47 17.24
CA GLY A 155 -21.17 -9.40 17.91
C GLY A 155 -20.06 -8.88 17.01
N TYR A 156 -20.10 -9.17 15.70
CA TYR A 156 -19.19 -8.56 14.73
C TYR A 156 -19.40 -7.05 14.62
N ARG A 157 -20.65 -6.61 14.55
CA ARG A 157 -21.00 -5.19 14.54
C ARG A 157 -20.41 -4.46 15.75
N ASN A 158 -20.63 -4.98 16.95
CA ASN A 158 -20.10 -4.36 18.18
C ASN A 158 -18.57 -4.26 18.18
N VAL A 159 -17.86 -5.29 17.70
CA VAL A 159 -16.39 -5.25 17.62
C VAL A 159 -15.92 -4.17 16.65
N MET A 160 -16.55 -4.06 15.48
CA MET A 160 -16.18 -3.05 14.47
C MET A 160 -16.53 -1.64 14.92
N GLU A 161 -17.67 -1.45 15.60
CA GLU A 161 -18.07 -0.19 16.22
C GLU A 161 -17.04 0.26 17.27
N ASN A 162 -16.63 -0.64 18.17
CA ASN A 162 -15.58 -0.34 19.15
C ASN A 162 -14.25 0.07 18.49
N CYS A 163 -13.84 -0.63 17.42
CA CYS A 163 -12.64 -0.26 16.68
C CYS A 163 -12.77 1.13 16.04
N ARG A 164 -13.94 1.44 15.46
CA ARG A 164 -14.24 2.76 14.88
C ARG A 164 -14.23 3.86 15.93
N GLU A 165 -14.82 3.64 17.10
CA GLU A 165 -14.79 4.61 18.20
C GLU A 165 -13.37 4.90 18.70
N ASN A 166 -12.53 3.86 18.85
CA ASN A 166 -11.14 4.05 19.27
C ASN A 166 -10.29 4.73 18.18
N MET A 167 -10.60 4.51 16.90
CA MET A 167 -10.03 5.26 15.78
C MET A 167 -10.37 6.76 15.89
N VAL A 168 -11.62 7.11 16.20
CA VAL A 168 -12.05 8.51 16.39
C VAL A 168 -11.30 9.17 17.55
N VAL A 169 -11.16 8.48 18.69
CA VAL A 169 -10.41 9.02 19.83
C VAL A 169 -8.95 9.30 19.48
N LEU A 170 -8.29 8.37 18.78
CA LEU A 170 -6.92 8.58 18.33
C LEU A 170 -6.83 9.75 17.35
N ARG A 171 -7.75 9.83 16.38
CA ARG A 171 -7.82 10.93 15.40
C ARG A 171 -7.94 12.28 16.10
N GLU A 172 -8.93 12.44 16.96
CA GLU A 172 -9.15 13.70 17.69
C GLU A 172 -7.95 14.06 18.58
N GLY A 173 -7.33 13.06 19.22
CA GLY A 173 -6.13 13.27 20.02
C GLY A 173 -4.98 13.83 19.20
N LEU A 174 -4.75 13.28 18.01
CA LEU A 174 -3.74 13.77 17.08
C LEU A 174 -4.06 15.16 16.53
N GLU A 175 -5.32 15.43 16.19
CA GLU A 175 -5.77 16.75 15.71
C GLU A 175 -5.60 17.84 16.78
N LYS A 176 -5.90 17.53 18.04
CA LYS A 176 -5.72 18.45 19.19
C LYS A 176 -4.28 18.89 19.38
N THR A 177 -3.29 18.09 18.99
CA THR A 177 -1.88 18.49 19.03
C THR A 177 -1.56 19.64 18.07
N GLY A 178 -2.35 19.80 17.00
CA GLY A 178 -2.11 20.76 15.94
C GLY A 178 -0.88 20.47 15.06
N ARG A 179 -0.11 19.39 15.33
CA ARG A 179 1.16 19.06 14.66
C ARG A 179 1.02 18.21 13.39
N PHE A 180 -0.10 17.50 13.25
CA PHE A 180 -0.28 16.48 12.21
C PHE A 180 -1.40 16.83 11.22
N ASN A 181 -1.24 16.37 9.98
CA ASN A 181 -2.30 16.30 8.97
C ASN A 181 -2.83 14.87 8.91
N ILE A 182 -4.15 14.70 9.08
CA ILE A 182 -4.81 13.39 8.95
C ILE A 182 -5.03 13.09 7.46
N VAL A 183 -4.47 11.97 7.00
CA VAL A 183 -4.50 11.52 5.60
C VAL A 183 -5.60 10.47 5.37
N SER A 184 -5.96 9.71 6.41
CA SER A 184 -7.05 8.72 6.37
C SER A 184 -8.44 9.37 6.45
N LYS A 185 -9.41 8.83 5.72
CA LYS A 185 -10.82 9.23 5.76
C LYS A 185 -11.51 8.79 7.07
N ASP A 186 -12.67 9.37 7.37
CA ASP A 186 -13.45 9.01 8.57
C ASP A 186 -14.13 7.64 8.44
N GLU A 187 -14.49 7.28 7.21
CA GLU A 187 -15.05 5.97 6.87
C GLU A 187 -14.03 5.12 6.12
N GLY A 188 -13.99 3.83 6.43
CA GLY A 188 -13.04 2.88 5.86
C GLY A 188 -12.61 1.82 6.86
N VAL A 189 -11.40 1.32 6.69
CA VAL A 189 -10.75 0.43 7.66
C VAL A 189 -10.47 1.22 8.95
N PRO A 190 -10.74 0.66 10.16
CA PRO A 190 -10.37 1.29 11.43
C PRO A 190 -8.86 1.51 11.59
N LEU A 191 -8.37 2.63 11.08
CA LEU A 191 -6.97 3.03 11.15
C LEU A 191 -6.85 4.55 11.06
N VAL A 192 -5.72 5.08 11.54
CA VAL A 192 -5.37 6.49 11.38
C VAL A 192 -4.04 6.59 10.67
N ALA A 193 -4.05 7.19 9.49
CA ALA A 193 -2.85 7.55 8.72
C ALA A 193 -2.64 9.06 8.81
N PHE A 194 -1.45 9.50 9.20
CA PHE A 194 -1.16 10.91 9.47
C PHE A 194 0.28 11.27 9.13
N SER A 195 0.50 12.54 8.77
CA SER A 195 1.81 13.11 8.40
C SER A 195 2.10 14.35 9.24
N LEU A 196 3.36 14.75 9.36
CA LEU A 196 3.72 16.02 10.01
C LEU A 196 3.28 17.21 9.14
N LYS A 197 2.81 18.29 9.77
CA LYS A 197 2.59 19.57 9.07
C LYS A 197 3.88 20.25 8.67
N ASP A 198 4.91 20.11 9.50
CA ASP A 198 6.24 20.62 9.26
C ASP A 198 7.27 19.51 9.48
N SER A 199 7.83 19.01 8.37
CA SER A 199 8.88 17.99 8.37
C SER A 199 10.29 18.58 8.18
N SER A 200 10.49 19.87 8.49
CA SER A 200 11.79 20.54 8.32
C SER A 200 12.84 20.12 9.35
N SER A 201 12.42 19.91 10.59
CA SER A 201 13.32 19.62 11.72
C SER A 201 13.41 18.13 12.04
N HIS A 202 12.28 17.43 11.92
CA HIS A 202 12.12 16.01 12.24
C HIS A 202 11.28 15.31 11.19
N THR A 203 11.47 14.00 11.08
CA THR A 203 10.73 13.16 10.15
C THR A 203 9.83 12.18 10.88
N GLU A 204 8.80 11.68 10.19
CA GLU A 204 7.91 10.63 10.67
C GLU A 204 8.68 9.35 11.06
N PHE A 205 9.83 9.09 10.44
CA PHE A 205 10.72 7.98 10.79
C PHE A 205 11.34 8.15 12.17
N GLU A 206 11.72 9.38 12.56
CA GLU A 206 12.24 9.65 13.91
C GLU A 206 11.17 9.43 14.98
N ILE A 207 9.93 9.87 14.71
CA ILE A 207 8.78 9.62 15.59
C ILE A 207 8.54 8.12 15.74
N SER A 208 8.55 7.37 14.63
CA SER A 208 8.41 5.91 14.62
C SER A 208 9.45 5.23 15.51
N ASP A 209 10.72 5.63 15.40
CA ASP A 209 11.82 5.07 16.18
C ASP A 209 11.74 5.43 17.66
N MET A 210 11.33 6.66 18.00
CA MET A 210 11.19 7.07 19.40
C MET A 210 10.00 6.38 20.09
N LEU A 211 8.90 6.16 19.38
CA LEU A 211 7.75 5.42 19.89
C LEU A 211 8.11 3.97 20.29
N ARG A 212 9.14 3.37 19.69
CA ARG A 212 9.63 2.03 20.09
C ARG A 212 10.13 1.98 21.53
N ARG A 213 10.63 3.10 22.09
CA ARG A 213 11.08 3.17 23.49
C ARG A 213 9.94 2.93 24.49
N TYR A 214 8.71 3.25 24.07
CA TYR A 214 7.49 3.02 24.84
C TYR A 214 6.84 1.66 24.51
N GLY A 215 7.46 0.86 23.63
CA GLY A 215 6.95 -0.43 23.17
C GLY A 215 5.99 -0.35 21.98
N TRP A 216 5.74 0.84 21.45
CA TRP A 216 4.85 1.02 20.29
C TRP A 216 5.57 0.69 18.98
N ILE A 217 4.88 0.00 18.09
CA ILE A 217 5.34 -0.25 16.71
C ILE A 217 4.40 0.49 15.77
N VAL A 218 4.72 1.75 15.47
CA VAL A 218 3.97 2.57 14.53
C VAL A 218 4.80 2.73 13.26
N PRO A 219 4.48 2.06 12.15
CA PRO A 219 5.26 2.14 10.91
C PRO A 219 5.16 3.53 10.30
N ALA A 220 6.29 4.03 9.78
CA ALA A 220 6.38 5.16 8.87
C ALA A 220 6.74 4.67 7.45
N TYR A 221 6.12 5.24 6.42
CA TYR A 221 6.45 4.95 5.02
C TYR A 221 6.11 6.12 4.10
N THR A 222 6.77 6.17 2.95
CA THR A 222 6.47 7.10 1.86
C THR A 222 5.34 6.57 0.98
N MET A 223 4.47 7.45 0.51
CA MET A 223 3.39 7.06 -0.41
C MET A 223 3.94 6.57 -1.77
N PRO A 224 3.13 5.84 -2.57
CA PRO A 224 3.49 5.37 -3.91
C PRO A 224 3.80 6.49 -4.92
N PRO A 225 4.18 6.15 -6.17
CA PRO A 225 4.53 7.12 -7.20
C PRO A 225 3.55 8.29 -7.36
N ASN A 226 4.10 9.50 -7.57
CA ASN A 226 3.43 10.80 -7.60
C ASN A 226 2.99 11.38 -6.25
N ALA A 227 3.17 10.63 -5.16
CA ALA A 227 2.97 11.13 -3.79
C ALA A 227 4.19 10.85 -2.89
N GLN A 228 5.35 10.46 -3.44
CA GLN A 228 6.52 10.03 -2.65
C GLN A 228 7.08 11.10 -1.70
N HIS A 229 6.76 12.37 -1.92
CA HIS A 229 7.13 13.47 -1.03
C HIS A 229 6.33 13.47 0.28
N ILE A 230 5.28 12.64 0.38
CA ILE A 230 4.45 12.48 1.56
C ILE A 230 4.89 11.23 2.31
N THR A 231 5.33 11.42 3.54
CA THR A 231 5.61 10.34 4.49
C THR A 231 4.49 10.30 5.51
N VAL A 232 4.01 9.11 5.84
CA VAL A 232 2.91 8.91 6.81
C VAL A 232 3.29 7.91 7.88
N LEU A 233 2.78 8.14 9.08
CA LEU A 233 2.64 7.16 10.15
C LEU A 233 1.26 6.49 10.02
N ARG A 234 1.18 5.20 10.31
CA ARG A 234 -0.09 4.46 10.26
C ARG A 234 -0.33 3.64 11.53
N VAL A 235 -1.44 3.89 12.21
CA VAL A 235 -1.90 3.11 13.36
C VAL A 235 -3.16 2.35 12.97
N VAL A 236 -3.10 1.02 13.02
CA VAL A 236 -4.26 0.15 12.74
C VAL A 236 -4.94 -0.23 14.05
N ILE A 237 -6.23 0.04 14.14
CA ILE A 237 -7.06 -0.25 15.32
C ILE A 237 -7.66 -1.64 15.14
N ARG A 238 -7.25 -2.55 16.01
CA ARG A 238 -7.71 -3.94 16.02
C ARG A 238 -8.64 -4.17 17.20
N GLU A 239 -9.26 -5.36 17.24
CA GLU A 239 -10.14 -5.76 18.33
C GLU A 239 -9.50 -5.65 19.72
N ASP A 240 -8.20 -5.96 19.83
CA ASP A 240 -7.43 -5.90 21.08
C ASP A 240 -6.99 -4.47 21.47
N PHE A 241 -7.29 -3.47 20.63
CA PHE A 241 -6.89 -2.08 20.85
C PHE A 241 -7.99 -1.32 21.61
N SER A 242 -7.88 -1.30 22.94
CA SER A 242 -8.84 -0.66 23.83
C SER A 242 -8.73 0.87 23.86
N ARG A 243 -9.77 1.52 24.42
CA ARG A 243 -9.79 2.97 24.64
C ARG A 243 -8.57 3.47 25.42
N THR A 244 -8.19 2.75 26.47
CA THR A 244 -7.02 3.08 27.30
C THR A 244 -5.72 3.04 26.50
N LEU A 245 -5.58 2.10 25.56
CA LEU A 245 -4.41 2.05 24.66
C LEU A 245 -4.41 3.22 23.68
N ALA A 246 -5.59 3.60 23.15
CA ALA A 246 -5.72 4.77 22.27
C ALA A 246 -5.27 6.06 22.96
N GLU A 247 -5.79 6.33 24.15
CA GLU A 247 -5.44 7.52 24.94
C GLU A 247 -3.96 7.52 25.35
N ARG A 248 -3.43 6.36 25.76
CA ARG A 248 -2.02 6.23 26.11
C ARG A 248 -1.09 6.48 24.92
N LEU A 249 -1.48 6.00 23.73
CA LEU A 249 -0.71 6.26 22.51
C LEU A 249 -0.64 7.76 22.19
N VAL A 250 -1.75 8.50 22.35
CA VAL A 250 -1.75 9.97 22.16
C VAL A 250 -0.80 10.65 23.14
N ILE A 251 -0.86 10.28 24.43
CA ILE A 251 0.01 10.84 25.47
C ILE A 251 1.50 10.56 25.17
N ASP A 252 1.82 9.35 24.73
CA ASP A 252 3.21 8.99 24.42
C ASP A 252 3.69 9.67 23.13
N ILE A 253 2.82 9.89 22.13
CA ILE A 253 3.13 10.72 20.95
C ILE A 253 3.45 12.15 21.37
N GLU A 254 2.65 12.77 22.25
CA GLU A 254 2.93 14.13 22.75
C GLU A 254 4.27 14.24 23.48
N LYS A 255 4.64 13.21 24.27
CA LYS A 255 5.96 13.17 24.93
C LYS A 255 7.07 13.08 23.90
N VAL A 256 6.95 12.19 22.91
CA VAL A 256 7.93 12.05 21.83
C VAL A 256 8.10 13.37 21.08
N MET A 257 7.00 14.07 20.78
CA MET A 257 7.08 15.38 20.12
C MET A 257 7.79 16.43 20.97
N ARG A 258 7.53 16.48 22.29
CA ARG A 258 8.25 17.40 23.20
C ARG A 258 9.74 17.09 23.28
N GLU A 259 10.11 15.81 23.34
CA GLU A 259 11.52 15.40 23.34
C GLU A 259 12.21 15.73 22.00
N LEU A 260 11.52 15.59 20.87
CA LEU A 260 12.04 15.99 19.57
C LEU A 260 12.24 17.51 19.49
N ASP A 261 11.29 18.31 19.99
CA ASP A 261 11.38 19.78 20.02
C ASP A 261 12.62 20.29 20.80
N GLU A 262 13.15 19.50 21.76
CA GLU A 262 14.36 19.82 22.53
C GLU A 262 15.68 19.39 21.83
N LEU A 263 15.60 18.52 20.83
CA LEU A 263 16.77 18.03 20.11
C LEU A 263 17.15 19.00 18.99
N PRO A 264 18.45 19.24 18.74
CA PRO A 264 18.87 20.07 17.62
C PRO A 264 18.39 19.44 16.30
N SER A 265 17.70 20.25 15.48
CA SER A 265 17.25 19.82 14.16
C SER A 265 18.43 19.28 13.36
N ARG A 266 18.35 18.01 12.94
CA ARG A 266 19.32 17.48 11.99
C ARG A 266 19.02 18.15 10.66
N VAL A 267 19.74 19.23 10.33
CA VAL A 267 19.57 19.98 9.08
C VAL A 267 19.46 19.00 7.90
N ILE A 268 18.24 18.83 7.37
CA ILE A 268 17.98 18.02 6.20
C ILE A 268 18.28 18.91 4.99
N HIS A 269 19.47 18.81 4.41
CA HIS A 269 19.73 19.43 3.11
C HIS A 269 18.85 18.74 2.06
N LYS A 270 17.77 19.42 1.63
CA LYS A 270 17.04 19.10 0.40
C LYS A 270 18.01 19.21 -0.78
N ILE A 271 18.39 18.07 -1.34
CA ILE A 271 19.13 18.02 -2.61
C ILE A 271 18.13 18.37 -3.71
N SER A 272 18.14 19.63 -4.15
CA SER A 272 17.46 20.06 -5.38
C SER A 272 18.29 19.64 -6.58
N LEU A 273 17.69 18.88 -7.49
CA LEU A 273 18.22 18.63 -8.84
C LEU A 273 18.05 19.90 -9.68
N GLY A 274 19.15 20.54 -10.09
CA GLY A 274 19.13 21.51 -11.19
C GLY A 274 20.07 22.72 -11.06
N GLU A 275 21.05 22.74 -11.98
CA GLU A 275 21.78 23.88 -12.55
C GLU A 275 23.02 24.45 -11.83
N GLU A 276 24.16 24.17 -12.45
CA GLU A 276 25.48 24.72 -12.20
C GLU A 276 25.52 26.22 -12.49
N LYS A 277 25.99 27.04 -11.53
CA LYS A 277 26.96 28.12 -11.81
C LYS A 277 27.96 28.26 -10.66
N SER A 278 29.21 28.25 -11.07
CA SER A 278 30.44 28.46 -10.31
C SER A 278 30.56 29.88 -9.76
N GLU A 279 31.04 30.02 -8.52
CA GLU A 279 32.17 30.91 -8.20
C GLU A 279 32.74 30.63 -6.80
N ALA A 280 34.07 30.68 -6.72
CA ALA A 280 34.86 30.26 -5.58
C ALA A 280 35.11 31.43 -4.62
N ASN A 281 35.09 31.17 -3.31
CA ASN A 281 36.13 31.69 -2.42
C ASN A 281 36.25 30.84 -1.15
N GLY A 282 37.50 30.58 -0.77
CA GLY A 282 37.88 29.52 0.15
C GLY A 282 37.64 29.82 1.62
N ASP A 283 37.41 28.73 2.35
CA ASP A 283 38.00 28.54 3.67
C ASP A 283 38.17 27.04 3.94
N ASN A 284 39.27 26.68 4.58
CA ASN A 284 39.69 25.29 4.83
C ASN A 284 38.73 24.58 5.79
N LEU A 285 37.82 23.76 5.26
CA LEU A 285 37.14 22.70 6.02
C LEU A 285 37.40 21.37 5.31
N MET A 286 37.81 20.35 6.05
CA MET A 286 38.05 19.01 5.51
C MET A 286 36.71 18.40 5.05
N VAL A 287 36.31 18.69 3.82
CA VAL A 287 35.06 18.19 3.22
C VAL A 287 35.24 16.71 2.90
N THR A 288 34.58 15.85 3.67
CA THR A 288 34.38 14.46 3.26
C THR A 288 33.28 14.46 2.21
N VAL A 289 33.66 14.55 0.93
CA VAL A 289 32.74 14.49 -0.21
C VAL A 289 31.96 13.18 -0.14
N LYS A 290 30.63 13.25 0.00
CA LYS A 290 29.74 12.08 -0.10
C LYS A 290 29.81 11.54 -1.53
N LYS A 291 30.41 10.36 -1.69
CA LYS A 291 30.54 9.65 -2.98
C LYS A 291 29.18 9.45 -3.64
N SER A 292 29.12 9.61 -4.96
CA SER A 292 27.91 9.36 -5.74
C SER A 292 27.50 7.88 -5.69
N ASP A 293 26.24 7.56 -5.93
CA ASP A 293 25.75 6.18 -5.87
C ASP A 293 26.41 5.27 -6.92
N MET A 294 26.84 5.85 -8.05
CA MET A 294 27.66 5.18 -9.06
C MET A 294 29.07 4.84 -8.54
N GLU A 295 29.67 5.68 -7.72
CA GLU A 295 30.97 5.42 -7.09
C GLU A 295 30.86 4.36 -5.98
N LYS A 296 29.79 4.40 -5.18
CA LYS A 296 29.50 3.36 -4.18
C LYS A 296 29.28 2.00 -4.86
N GLN A 297 28.50 1.96 -5.95
CA GLN A 297 28.32 0.73 -6.73
C GLN A 297 29.63 0.24 -7.33
N ARG A 298 30.47 1.13 -7.88
CA ARG A 298 31.81 0.75 -8.39
C ARG A 298 32.72 0.19 -7.31
N GLU A 299 32.71 0.76 -6.10
CA GLU A 299 33.49 0.25 -4.97
C GLU A 299 32.98 -1.10 -4.48
N VAL A 300 31.67 -1.30 -4.41
CA VAL A 300 31.07 -2.60 -4.07
C VAL A 300 31.43 -3.62 -5.14
N ILE A 301 31.32 -3.29 -6.42
CA ILE A 301 31.69 -4.18 -7.53
C ILE A 301 33.18 -4.51 -7.50
N ASN A 302 34.05 -3.53 -7.23
CA ASN A 302 35.49 -3.74 -7.14
C ASN A 302 35.87 -4.56 -5.89
N GLY A 303 35.20 -4.33 -4.76
CA GLY A 303 35.35 -5.13 -3.55
C GLY A 303 34.92 -6.58 -3.76
N TRP A 304 33.79 -6.80 -4.44
CA TRP A 304 33.34 -8.13 -4.83
C TRP A 304 34.29 -8.80 -5.83
N LYS A 305 34.78 -8.07 -6.85
CA LYS A 305 35.79 -8.60 -7.79
C LYS A 305 37.07 -9.02 -7.07
N LYS A 306 37.53 -8.22 -6.09
CA LYS A 306 38.69 -8.54 -5.27
C LYS A 306 38.44 -9.77 -4.39
N PHE A 307 37.32 -9.81 -3.68
CA PHE A 307 36.92 -10.96 -2.84
C PHE A 307 36.80 -12.27 -3.64
N VAL A 308 36.19 -12.23 -4.83
CA VAL A 308 36.05 -13.40 -5.71
C VAL A 308 37.41 -13.82 -6.28
N SER A 309 38.28 -12.87 -6.62
CA SER A 309 39.63 -13.17 -7.11
C SER A 309 40.52 -13.76 -6.02
N ASP A 310 40.38 -13.30 -4.78
CA ASP A 310 41.10 -13.83 -3.62
C ASP A 310 40.60 -15.23 -3.25
N ARG A 311 39.28 -15.50 -3.36
CA ARG A 311 38.73 -16.86 -3.19
C ARG A 311 39.13 -17.85 -4.27
N LYS A 312 39.37 -17.39 -5.51
CA LYS A 312 39.90 -18.26 -6.59
C LYS A 312 41.34 -18.70 -6.33
N LYS A 313 42.12 -17.95 -5.52
CA LYS A 313 43.48 -18.37 -5.12
C LYS A 313 43.49 -19.38 -3.97
N THR A 314 42.39 -19.52 -3.22
CA THR A 314 42.31 -20.42 -2.06
C THR A 314 41.65 -21.78 -2.31
N ASN A 315 41.15 -22.04 -3.52
CA ASN A 315 40.60 -23.36 -3.91
C ASN A 315 41.63 -24.22 -4.66
N GLY A 316 42.83 -24.35 -4.10
CA GLY A 316 43.84 -25.31 -4.54
C GLY A 316 44.29 -26.16 -3.36
N ILE A 317 43.53 -27.22 -3.07
CA ILE A 317 43.78 -28.48 -2.34
C ILE A 317 42.40 -29.19 -2.37
N CYS A 318 42.15 -30.36 -2.96
CA CYS A 318 42.99 -31.39 -3.60
C CYS A 318 42.85 -31.40 -5.12
#